data_AF-X1NFH1-F1
#
_entry.id   AF-X1NFH1-F1
#
_cell.length_a   1.000
_cell.length_b   1.000
_cell.length_c   1.000
_cell.angle_alpha   90.00
_cell.angle_beta   90.00
_cell.angle_gamma   90.00
#
_symmetry.space_group_name_H-M   'P 1'
#
loop_
_entity.id
_entity.type
_entity.pdbx_description
1 polymer ?
#
loop_
_entity_poly.entity_id
_entity_poly.type
_entity_poly.pdbx_seq_one_letter_code
_entity_poly.pdbx_strand_id
1 'polypeptide(L)'
;IFLGYAAAGATLVIFQLGGGAYKDTLLCPSCSVITPQMWTTANPITFHRVRESLDFYSGTIIEGKESIEEAGERLYAHILDIASGTMTRVETINHSYPLQMYFQDIPF
;
A
#
# COMPACT_ATOMS: atom_id res chain seq x y z
N ILE A 1 -10.26 -8.34 -0.80
CA ILE A 1 -10.01 -7.54 -2.02
C ILE A 1 -8.58 -7.75 -2.51
N PHE A 2 -7.55 -7.33 -1.76
CA PHE A 2 -6.14 -7.38 -2.22
C PHE A 2 -5.66 -8.78 -2.61
N LEU A 3 -6.00 -9.78 -1.78
CA LEU A 3 -5.71 -11.18 -2.08
C LEU A 3 -6.38 -11.71 -3.35
N GLY A 4 -7.53 -11.17 -3.73
CA GLY A 4 -8.20 -11.53 -4.98
C GLY A 4 -7.40 -11.05 -6.20
N TYR A 5 -6.82 -9.84 -6.14
CA TYR A 5 -5.93 -9.35 -7.19
C TYR A 5 -4.64 -10.17 -7.27
N ALA A 6 -4.03 -10.48 -6.12
CA ALA A 6 -2.87 -11.36 -6.07
C ALA A 6 -3.17 -12.75 -6.68
N ALA A 7 -4.32 -13.35 -6.32
CA ALA A 7 -4.75 -14.64 -6.86
C ALA A 7 -5.05 -14.59 -8.36
N ALA A 8 -5.47 -13.43 -8.89
CA ALA A 8 -5.67 -13.21 -10.33
C ALA A 8 -4.36 -12.97 -11.10
N GLY A 9 -3.20 -12.96 -10.42
CA GLY A 9 -1.88 -12.80 -11.04
C GLY A 9 -1.30 -11.38 -10.98
N ALA A 10 -1.83 -10.48 -10.15
CA ALA A 10 -1.23 -9.17 -9.95
C ALA A 10 0.15 -9.29 -9.27
N THR A 11 1.18 -8.76 -9.91
CA THR A 11 2.59 -8.79 -9.43
C THR A 11 2.96 -7.61 -8.54
N LEU A 12 2.06 -6.62 -8.40
CA LEU A 12 2.15 -5.50 -7.46
C LEU A 12 0.72 -5.03 -7.17
N VAL A 13 0.41 -4.80 -5.89
CA VAL A 13 -0.89 -4.26 -5.47
C VAL A 13 -0.69 -2.89 -4.83
N ILE A 14 -1.29 -1.86 -5.42
CA ILE A 14 -1.21 -0.48 -4.92
C ILE A 14 -2.55 -0.14 -4.28
N PHE A 15 -2.52 0.38 -3.05
CA PHE A 15 -3.73 0.85 -2.37
C PHE A 15 -3.61 2.30 -1.88
N GLN A 16 -4.52 3.14 -2.39
CA GLN A 16 -4.65 4.53 -1.96
C GLN A 16 -5.52 4.65 -0.70
N LEU A 17 -4.88 4.92 0.42
CA LEU A 17 -5.51 5.17 1.70
C LEU A 17 -5.91 6.65 1.85
N GLY A 18 -7.20 6.95 1.71
CA GLY A 18 -7.74 8.29 1.95
C GLY A 18 -8.18 8.56 3.40
N GLY A 19 -8.68 7.53 4.10
CA GLY A 19 -9.24 7.66 5.45
C GLY A 19 -8.18 7.90 6.53
N GLY A 20 -8.47 8.79 7.48
CA GLY A 20 -7.59 9.14 8.61
C GLY A 20 -7.66 8.19 9.81
N ALA A 21 -8.14 6.96 9.61
CA ALA A 21 -8.70 6.12 10.67
C ALA A 21 -7.70 5.14 11.34
N TYR A 22 -6.45 5.06 10.89
CA TYR A 22 -5.48 4.14 11.47
C TYR A 22 -4.62 4.85 12.52
N LYS A 23 -4.50 4.24 13.71
CA LYS A 23 -3.81 4.84 14.85
C LYS A 23 -2.29 4.65 14.80
N ASP A 24 -1.82 3.54 14.24
CA ASP A 24 -0.41 3.15 14.34
C ASP A 24 0.09 2.57 13.00
N THR A 25 0.40 1.29 12.96
CA THR A 25 0.90 0.58 11.78
C THR A 25 -0.28 0.06 10.95
N LEU A 26 -0.16 0.09 9.61
CA LEU A 26 -1.11 -0.59 8.73
C LEU A 26 -0.87 -2.09 8.78
N LEU A 27 -1.47 -2.74 9.78
CA LEU A 27 -1.52 -4.20 9.92
C LEU A 27 -2.77 -4.81 9.27
N CYS A 28 -3.58 -3.97 8.62
CA CYS A 28 -4.76 -4.35 7.83
C CYS A 28 -4.35 -5.39 6.76
N PRO A 29 -5.16 -6.44 6.50
CA PRO A 29 -4.68 -7.67 5.87
C PRO A 29 -3.84 -7.37 4.63
N SER A 30 -2.57 -7.73 4.74
CA SER A 30 -1.56 -7.47 3.73
C SER A 30 -1.40 -8.70 2.84
N CYS A 31 -1.37 -8.49 1.52
CA CYS A 31 -1.02 -9.53 0.57
C CYS A 31 0.50 -9.64 0.33
N SER A 32 1.33 -8.90 1.08
CA SER A 32 2.80 -8.85 0.94
C SER A 32 3.52 -10.19 0.95
N VAL A 33 2.93 -11.25 1.54
CA VAL A 33 3.50 -12.61 1.51
C VAL A 33 3.41 -13.25 0.11
N ILE A 34 2.48 -12.79 -0.73
CA ILE A 34 2.20 -13.35 -2.07
C ILE A 34 2.68 -12.41 -3.16
N THR A 35 2.44 -11.11 -2.99
CA THR A 35 2.78 -10.07 -3.97
C THR A 35 3.08 -8.77 -3.23
N PRO A 36 4.09 -7.98 -3.66
CA PRO A 36 4.39 -6.69 -3.06
C PRO A 36 3.12 -5.83 -2.95
N GLN A 37 2.91 -5.25 -1.76
CA GLN A 37 1.79 -4.36 -1.50
C GLN A 37 2.31 -2.98 -1.13
N MET A 38 1.92 -2.00 -1.93
CA MET A 38 2.31 -0.61 -1.79
C MET A 38 1.17 0.21 -1.19
N TRP A 39 1.41 0.80 -0.02
CA TRP A 39 0.45 1.73 0.60
C TRP A 39 0.75 3.17 0.22
N THR A 40 -0.27 3.87 -0.26
CA THR A 40 -0.14 5.26 -0.72
C THR A 40 -1.16 6.17 -0.04
N THR A 41 -0.84 7.45 0.16
CA THR A 41 -1.80 8.42 0.70
C THR A 41 -1.53 9.83 0.19
N ALA A 42 -2.58 10.64 0.09
CA ALA A 42 -2.49 12.09 -0.08
C ALA A 42 -2.92 12.85 1.18
N ASN A 43 -3.32 12.14 2.23
CA ASN A 43 -3.82 12.74 3.46
C ASN A 43 -2.64 12.99 4.42
N PRO A 44 -2.29 14.26 4.74
CA PRO A 44 -1.16 14.58 5.62
C PRO A 44 -1.34 13.99 7.04
N ILE A 45 -2.57 13.92 7.55
CA ILE A 45 -2.85 13.33 8.87
C ILE A 45 -2.49 11.85 8.86
N THR A 46 -2.90 11.13 7.81
CA THR A 46 -2.55 9.72 7.62
C THR A 46 -1.04 9.55 7.46
N PHE A 47 -0.41 10.37 6.61
CA PHE A 47 1.04 10.34 6.38
C PHE A 47 1.85 10.40 7.68
N HIS A 48 1.45 11.28 8.61
CA HIS A 48 2.14 11.42 9.89
C HIS A 48 1.86 10.27 10.87
N ARG A 49 0.68 9.65 10.81
CA ARG A 49 0.30 8.57 11.74
C ARG A 49 0.87 7.21 11.35
N VAL A 50 0.83 6.87 10.06
CA VAL A 50 1.18 5.51 9.57
C VAL A 50 2.45 5.49 8.72
N ARG A 51 3.37 6.43 8.96
CA ARG A 51 4.57 6.65 8.14
C ARG A 51 5.41 5.38 7.95
N GLU A 52 5.48 4.55 8.97
CA GLU A 52 6.27 3.31 8.96
C GLU A 52 5.75 2.26 7.96
N SER A 53 4.48 2.29 7.60
CA SER A 53 3.88 1.34 6.65
C SER A 53 3.67 1.93 5.26
N LEU A 54 3.84 3.24 5.10
CA LEU A 54 3.44 3.96 3.90
C LEU A 54 4.59 4.07 2.90
N ASP A 55 4.45 3.53 1.71
CA ASP A 55 5.48 3.59 0.67
C ASP A 55 5.53 4.94 -0.05
N PHE A 56 4.36 5.56 -0.29
CA PHE A 56 4.30 6.78 -1.10
C PHE A 56 3.29 7.82 -0.60
N TYR A 57 3.73 9.08 -0.61
CA TYR A 57 2.91 10.25 -0.29
C TYR A 57 2.75 11.16 -1.51
N SER A 58 1.52 11.53 -1.84
CA SER A 58 1.18 12.44 -2.94
C SER A 58 0.49 13.73 -2.49
N GLY A 59 0.37 13.96 -1.17
CA GLY A 59 -0.27 15.18 -0.67
C GLY A 59 0.54 16.45 -0.95
N THR A 60 1.83 16.31 -1.27
CA THR A 60 2.73 17.33 -1.80
C THR A 60 2.16 18.07 -3.02
N ILE A 61 1.32 17.42 -3.84
CA ILE A 61 0.58 18.06 -4.95
C ILE A 61 -0.39 19.12 -4.42
N ILE A 62 -1.21 18.75 -3.42
CA ILE A 62 -2.21 19.65 -2.81
C ILE A 62 -1.52 20.76 -2.01
N GLU A 63 -0.35 20.46 -1.44
CA GLU A 63 0.50 21.43 -0.75
C GLU A 63 1.24 22.41 -1.69
N GLY A 64 1.15 22.21 -3.01
CA GLY A 64 1.81 23.06 -4.01
C GLY A 64 3.32 22.90 -4.07
N LYS A 65 3.86 21.77 -3.59
CA LYS A 65 5.31 21.48 -3.54
C LYS A 65 5.83 20.73 -4.76
N GLU A 66 4.94 20.03 -5.47
CA GLU A 66 5.23 19.31 -6.71
C GLU A 66 4.02 19.40 -7.65
N SER A 67 4.25 19.28 -8.96
CA SER A 67 3.18 19.12 -9.94
C SER A 67 2.63 17.68 -9.96
N ILE A 68 1.51 17.47 -10.66
CA ILE A 68 0.94 16.12 -10.86
C ILE A 68 1.92 15.25 -11.66
N GLU A 69 2.56 15.83 -12.66
CA GLU A 69 3.54 15.16 -13.53
C GLU A 69 4.78 14.75 -12.73
N GLU A 70 5.32 15.64 -11.90
CA GLU A 70 6.47 15.34 -11.04
C GLU A 70 6.16 14.22 -10.04
N ALA A 71 4.97 14.26 -9.42
CA ALA A 71 4.51 13.19 -8.54
C ALA A 71 4.31 11.87 -9.29
N GLY A 72 3.81 11.93 -10.52
CA GLY A 72 3.62 10.79 -11.41
C GLY A 72 4.93 10.09 -11.76
N GLU A 73 5.95 10.84 -12.16
CA GLU A 73 7.29 10.31 -12.44
C GLU A 73 7.91 9.68 -11.20
N ARG A 74 7.75 10.31 -10.03
CA ARG A 74 8.23 9.76 -8.76
C ARG A 74 7.52 8.46 -8.38
N LEU A 75 6.21 8.37 -8.62
CA LEU A 75 5.43 7.15 -8.41
C LEU A 75 5.90 6.05 -9.36
N TYR A 76 6.07 6.37 -10.63
CA TYR A 76 6.49 5.42 -11.66
C TYR A 76 7.88 4.84 -11.37
N ALA A 77 8.85 5.70 -11.04
CA ALA A 77 10.18 5.26 -10.63
C ALA A 77 10.10 4.31 -9.43
N HIS A 78 9.28 4.63 -8.42
CA HIS A 78 9.13 3.78 -7.24
C HIS A 78 8.49 2.41 -7.56
N ILE A 79 7.52 2.38 -8.47
CA ILE A 79 6.94 1.12 -8.97
C ILE A 79 8.01 0.26 -9.66
N LEU A 80 8.88 0.86 -10.48
CA LEU A 80 9.98 0.14 -11.14
C LEU A 80 10.99 -0.40 -10.12
N ASP A 81 11.32 0.37 -9.09
CA ASP A 81 12.23 -0.08 -8.02
C ASP A 81 11.67 -1.29 -7.27
N ILE A 82 10.37 -1.27 -6.95
CA ILE A 82 9.69 -2.39 -6.30
C ILE A 82 9.64 -3.62 -7.22
N ALA A 83 9.25 -3.41 -8.48
CA ALA A 83 9.25 -4.48 -9.49
C ALA A 83 10.64 -5.10 -9.71
N SER A 84 11.70 -4.33 -9.45
CA SER A 84 13.10 -4.77 -9.54
C SER A 84 13.63 -5.45 -8.27
N GLY A 85 12.78 -5.60 -7.23
CA GLY A 85 13.10 -6.34 -6.01
C GLY A 85 13.26 -5.48 -4.75
N THR A 86 12.97 -4.18 -4.81
CA THR A 86 12.88 -3.36 -3.59
C THR A 86 11.65 -3.78 -2.79
N MET A 87 11.83 -4.16 -1.53
CA MET A 87 10.72 -4.53 -0.65
C MET A 87 9.88 -3.30 -0.29
N THR A 88 8.56 -3.44 -0.30
CA THR A 88 7.66 -2.45 0.28
C THR A 88 7.78 -2.46 1.81
N ARG A 89 7.40 -1.36 2.46
CA ARG A 89 7.53 -1.24 3.93
C ARG A 89 6.82 -2.36 4.66
N VAL A 90 5.63 -2.73 4.22
CA VAL A 90 4.84 -3.81 4.84
C VAL A 90 5.43 -5.20 4.64
N GLU A 91 6.30 -5.42 3.65
CA GLU A 91 7.08 -6.66 3.53
C GLU A 91 8.18 -6.75 4.62
N THR A 92 8.65 -5.61 5.13
CA THR A 92 9.74 -5.55 6.13
C THR A 92 9.25 -5.59 7.58
N ILE A 93 7.95 -5.40 7.82
CA ILE A 93 7.37 -5.36 9.16
C ILE A 93 7.08 -6.78 9.64
N ASN A 94 7.59 -7.14 10.82
CA ASN A 94 7.33 -8.44 11.42
C ASN A 94 5.91 -8.48 12.00
N HIS A 95 5.00 -9.22 11.35
CA HIS A 95 3.61 -9.35 11.78
C HIS A 95 3.13 -10.81 11.76
N SER A 96 2.36 -11.21 12.78
CA SER A 96 1.74 -12.53 12.87
C SER A 96 0.34 -12.51 12.25
N TYR A 97 0.06 -13.42 11.32
CA TYR A 97 -1.21 -13.52 10.59
C TYR A 97 -1.56 -12.32 9.69
N PRO A 98 -0.70 -11.91 8.74
CA PRO A 98 -1.00 -10.80 7.82
C PRO A 98 -2.17 -11.08 6.87
N LEU A 99 -2.62 -12.33 6.79
CA LEU A 99 -3.59 -12.80 5.79
C LEU A 99 -4.87 -13.29 6.48
N GLN A 100 -5.98 -12.62 6.21
CA GLN A 100 -7.32 -13.11 6.54
C GLN A 100 -8.10 -13.34 5.25
N MET A 101 -8.35 -14.61 4.93
CA MET A 101 -9.18 -15.02 3.80
C MET A 101 -10.59 -15.28 4.30
N TYR A 102 -11.57 -14.54 3.75
CA TYR A 102 -12.97 -14.89 3.91
C TYR A 102 -13.32 -15.96 2.89
N PHE A 103 -13.41 -17.21 3.34
CA PHE A 103 -14.10 -18.26 2.60
C PHE A 103 -15.58 -18.04 2.88
N GLN A 104 -16.32 -17.53 1.89
CA GLN A 104 -17.76 -17.54 1.98
C GLN A 104 -18.18 -19.00 1.83
N ASP A 105 -18.61 -19.64 2.92
CA ASP A 105 -19.27 -20.94 2.82
C ASP A 105 -20.51 -20.73 1.95
N ILE A 106 -20.55 -21.42 0.80
CA ILE A 106 -21.73 -21.44 -0.04
C ILE A 106 -22.82 -22.08 0.83
N PRO A 107 -23.93 -21.38 1.15
CA PRO A 107 -24.99 -21.99 1.92
C PRO A 107 -25.62 -23.07 1.03
N PHE A 108 -25.30 -24.33 1.33
CA PHE A 108 -26.09 -25.47 0.85
C PHE A 108 -27.36 -25.57 1.69
#